data_AF-A0A221SYD8-F1
#
_entry.id   AF-A0A221SYD8-F1
#
_cell.length_a   1.000
_cell.length_b   1.000
_cell.length_c   1.000
_cell.angle_alpha   90.00
_cell.angle_beta   90.00
_cell.angle_gamma   90.00
#
_symmetry.space_group_name_H-M   'P 1'
#
loop_
_entity.id
_entity.type
_entity.pdbx_description
1 polymer ?
#
loop_
_entity_poly.entity_id
_entity_poly.type
_entity_poly.pdbx_seq_one_letter_code
_entity_poly.pdbx_strand_id
1 'polypeptide(L)' 'MKGARWRWTPTELLTALAAALLWMGIGLFQRTRAGTDLGAAAVAELPLTAVVFVVALVWIALRR' A
#
# COMPACT_ATOMS: atom_id res chain seq x y z
N MET A 1 -13.96 -21.91 -16.38
CA MET A 1 -13.35 -20.87 -15.54
C MET A 1 -13.37 -21.39 -14.10
N LYS A 2 -12.24 -21.95 -13.63
CA LYS A 2 -12.17 -22.59 -12.31
C LYS A 2 -12.22 -21.49 -11.25
N GLY A 3 -13.16 -21.60 -10.30
CA GLY A 3 -13.31 -20.65 -9.20
C GLY A 3 -12.01 -20.52 -8.44
N ALA A 4 -11.29 -19.41 -8.68
CA ALA A 4 -10.17 -19.01 -7.85
C ALA A 4 -10.75 -18.69 -6.48
N ARG A 5 -10.63 -19.65 -5.57
CA ARG A 5 -11.02 -19.46 -4.18
C ARG A 5 -9.97 -18.52 -3.58
N TRP A 6 -10.21 -17.21 -3.69
CA TRP A 6 -9.38 -16.11 -3.20
C TRP A 6 -9.23 -16.16 -1.68
N ARG A 7 -8.47 -17.15 -1.19
CA ARG A 7 -8.06 -17.25 0.20
C ARG A 7 -6.71 -16.58 0.33
N TRP A 8 -6.72 -15.30 0.68
CA TRP A 8 -5.52 -14.60 1.10
C TRP A 8 -5.00 -15.25 2.39
N THR A 9 -3.70 -15.51 2.44
CA THR A 9 -3.05 -15.89 3.68
C THR A 9 -2.75 -14.65 4.51
N PRO A 10 -2.66 -14.77 5.84
CA PRO A 10 -2.25 -13.65 6.70
C PRO A 10 -0.92 -13.04 6.24
N THR A 11 0.04 -13.87 5.80
CA THR A 11 1.36 -13.42 5.33
C THR A 11 1.28 -12.55 4.08
N GLU A 12 0.40 -12.87 3.12
CA GLU A 12 0.21 -12.07 1.91
C GLU A 12 -0.40 -10.70 2.23
N LEU A 13 -1.39 -10.67 3.13
CA LEU A 13 -1.99 -9.41 3.59
C LEU A 13 -0.96 -8.55 4.32
N LEU A 14 -0.13 -9.16 5.18
CA LEU A 14 0.95 -8.46 5.89
C LEU A 14 2.02 -7.94 4.91
N THR A 15 2.31 -8.68 3.84
CA THR A 15 3.27 -8.26 2.82
C THR A 15 2.74 -7.06 2.03
N ALA A 16 1.47 -7.11 1.60
CA ALA A 16 0.83 -5.98 0.92
C ALA A 16 0.73 -4.75 1.84
N LEU A 17 0.41 -4.96 3.11
CA LEU A 17 0.36 -3.90 4.11
C LEU A 17 1.74 -3.28 4.36
N ALA A 18 2.79 -4.09 4.51
CA ALA A 18 4.15 -3.61 4.69
C ALA A 18 4.63 -2.79 3.49
N ALA A 19 4.34 -3.23 2.26
CA ALA A 19 4.65 -2.48 1.05
C ALA A 19 3.94 -1.11 1.02
N ALA A 20 2.65 -1.07 1.39
CA ALA A 20 1.88 0.16 1.47
C ALA A 20 2.43 1.12 2.54
N LEU A 21 2.74 0.62 3.73
CA LEU A 21 3.31 1.44 4.82
C LEU A 21 4.71 1.98 4.48
N LEU A 22 5.54 1.18 3.82
CA LEU A 22 6.84 1.64 3.32
C LEU A 22 6.66 2.78 2.32
N TRP A 23 5.72 2.66 1.39
CA TRP A 23 5.40 3.73 0.44
C TRP A 23 4.91 5.00 1.16
N MET A 24 3.99 4.85 2.11
CA MET A 24 3.48 5.97 2.92
C MET A 24 4.61 6.70 3.63
N GLY A 25 5.54 5.98 4.26
CA GLY A 25 6.70 6.58 4.94
C GLY A 25 7.59 7.38 3.98
N ILE A 26 7.82 6.86 2.76
CA ILE A 26 8.60 7.55 1.73
C ILE A 26 7.89 8.83 1.26
N GLY A 27 6.59 8.76 0.96
CA GLY A 27 5.81 9.93 0.53
C GLY A 27 5.73 11.01 1.61
N LEU A 28 5.54 10.59 2.87
CA LEU A 28 5.52 11.48 4.02
C LEU A 28 6.86 12.17 4.22
N PHE A 29 7.97 11.44 4.10
CA PHE A 29 9.32 12.02 4.19
C PHE A 29 9.58 13.03 3.07
N GLN A 30 9.14 12.76 1.84
CA GLN A 30 9.29 13.69 0.73
C GLN A 30 8.47 14.98 0.93
N ARG A 31 7.20 14.87 1.33
CA ARG A 31 6.32 16.03 1.54
C ARG A 31 6.71 16.87 2.75
N THR A 32 7.10 16.23 3.85
CA THR A 32 7.61 16.94 5.04
C THR A 32 8.90 17.68 4.73
N ARG A 33 9.81 17.09 3.94
CA ARG A 33 10.99 17.80 3.42
C ARG A 33 10.65 18.96 2.49
N ALA A 34 9.55 18.88 1.76
CA ALA A 34 9.02 19.98 0.94
C ALA A 34 8.30 21.06 1.76
N GLY A 35 8.32 20.98 3.11
CA GLY A 35 7.69 21.96 4.00
C GLY A 35 6.19 21.77 4.20
N THR A 36 5.61 20.64 3.78
CA THR A 36 4.21 20.31 4.07
C THR A 36 4.08 19.87 5.53
N ASP A 37 3.06 20.36 6.22
CA ASP A 37 2.70 19.88 7.56
C ASP A 37 2.47 18.35 7.57
N LEU A 38 2.82 17.69 8.68
CA LEU A 38 2.75 16.23 8.79
C LEU A 38 1.32 15.70 8.62
N GLY A 39 0.33 16.38 9.19
CA GLY A 39 -1.07 15.98 9.08
C GLY A 39 -1.58 16.12 7.66
N ALA A 40 -1.28 17.25 7.02
CA ALA A 40 -1.63 17.49 5.62
C ALA A 40 -0.93 16.49 4.68
N ALA A 41 0.34 16.20 4.92
CA ALA A 41 1.13 15.23 4.16
C ALA A 41 0.58 13.80 4.31
N ALA A 42 0.18 13.41 5.52
CA ALA A 42 -0.41 12.09 5.77
C ALA A 42 -1.73 11.92 5.02
N VAL A 43 -2.64 12.91 5.12
CA VAL A 43 -3.93 12.87 4.39
C VAL A 43 -3.71 12.83 2.88
N ALA A 44 -2.74 13.56 2.36
CA ALA A 44 -2.40 13.56 0.94
C ALA A 44 -1.81 12.22 0.44
N GLU A 45 -1.13 11.46 1.32
CA GLU A 45 -0.54 10.16 0.98
C GLU A 45 -1.50 8.98 1.14
N LEU A 46 -2.60 9.12 1.90
CA LEU A 46 -3.58 8.04 2.09
C LEU A 46 -4.14 7.46 0.78
N PRO A 47 -4.57 8.26 -0.22
CA PRO A 47 -5.10 7.73 -1.47
C PRO A 47 -4.07 6.90 -2.24
N LEU A 48 -2.83 7.41 -2.33
CA LEU A 48 -1.76 6.73 -3.06
C LEU A 48 -1.32 5.45 -2.33
N THR A 49 -1.26 5.49 -1.01
CA THR A 49 -1.00 4.32 -0.17
C THR A 49 -2.05 3.22 -0.38
N ALA A 50 -3.33 3.59 -0.48
CA ALA A 50 -4.41 2.65 -0.80
C ALA A 50 -4.24 2.02 -2.19
N VAL A 51 -3.83 2.81 -3.19
CA VAL A 51 -3.52 2.29 -4.53
C VAL A 51 -2.37 1.29 -4.49
N VAL A 52 -1.28 1.61 -3.79
CA VAL A 52 -0.13 0.70 -3.64
C VAL A 52 -0.53 -0.60 -2.94
N PHE A 53 -1.38 -0.53 -1.92
CA PHE A 53 -1.92 -1.71 -1.26
C PHE A 53 -2.71 -2.61 -2.22
N VAL A 54 -3.61 -2.03 -3.02
CA VAL A 54 -4.40 -2.78 -4.02
C VAL A 54 -3.49 -3.38 -5.09
N VAL A 55 -2.51 -2.61 -5.59
CA VAL A 55 -1.53 -3.10 -6.58
C VAL A 55 -0.72 -4.26 -6.02
N ALA A 56 -0.27 -4.18 -4.76
CA ALA A 56 0.45 -5.26 -4.11
C ALA A 56 -0.41 -6.53 -3.98
N LEU A 57 -1.69 -6.39 -3.61
CA LEU A 57 -2.64 -7.52 -3.60
C LEU A 57 -2.81 -8.12 -4.99
N VAL A 58 -3.08 -7.30 -6.01
CA VAL A 58 -3.23 -7.76 -7.40
C VAL A 58 -1.96 -8.43 -7.91
N TRP A 59 -0.80 -7.95 -7.51
CA TRP A 59 0.47 -8.57 -7.86
C TRP A 59 0.63 -9.96 -7.23
N ILE A 60 0.38 -10.09 -5.92
CA ILE A 60 0.41 -11.38 -5.22
C ILE A 60 -0.60 -12.35 -5.86
N ALA A 61 -1.79 -11.86 -6.17
CA ALA A 61 -2.84 -12.57 -6.89
C ALA A 61 -2.37 -13.17 -8.21
N LEU A 62 -1.66 -12.38 -9.02
CA LEU A 62 -1.13 -12.78 -10.33
C LEU A 62 0.09 -13.71 -10.22
N ARG A 63 0.77 -13.72 -9.07
CA ARG A 63 1.95 -14.55 -8.80
C ARG A 63 1.61 -15.93 -8.23
N ARG A 64 0.34 -16.18 -7.89
CA ARG A 64 -0.18 -17.49 -7.47
C ARG A 64 -0.55 -18.36 -8.66
#